data_AF-A0A820VKW3-F1
#
_entry.id   AF-A0A820VKW3-F1
#
_cell.length_a   1.000
_cell.length_b   1.000
_cell.length_c   1.000
_cell.angle_alpha   90.00
_cell.angle_beta   90.00
_cell.angle_gamma   90.00
#
_symmetry.space_group_name_H-M   'P 1'
#
loop_
_entity.id
_entity.type
_entity.pdbx_description
1 polymer ?
#
loop_
_entity_poly.entity_id
_entity_poly.type
_entity_poly.pdbx_seq_one_letter_code
_entity_poly.pdbx_strand_id
1 'polypeptide(L)'
;YISNELQCNVLIKSFYSKPLPVPTLNSSGISCILNDRRIFYYTCPRDNRLNHDYYSTLLSCLSPNHIVYLFESMLCSKRILVFSRYPSKLSKCCLALSLLIYPFIWPFPFVSLMPSSWLHDLVDSPCPYIYGCLYETIGDMPSTFDHDTIHVDLDLDTIEDFTDNIYSLPFNLRQTFESSLEYIIKYRLMKLNSNLINIAVSEACLRVFTELFYRLPDYVKNKNILIKTNDDQFSICSNYFQYHDSGIDLQSLVSADSEQTTTNHEDKQDKNRIDDDFHFEGFLRVQPTSSVSFLKGFIHGMIFLKFLDDYQRTDDSNTESFSLFSQRLNERRQMTFDDLSINPLMRFQQTFDLLVKQINQVSKQTNPSISKYLKKIFEQN
;
A
#
# COMPACT_ATOMS: atom_id res chain seq x y z
N TYR A 1 35.21 -5.24 -4.68
CA TYR A 1 35.46 -4.06 -5.55
C TYR A 1 36.05 -2.90 -4.78
N ILE A 2 35.60 -2.65 -3.56
CA ILE A 2 36.20 -1.67 -2.66
C ILE A 2 37.22 -2.41 -1.80
N SER A 3 38.48 -1.97 -1.83
CA SER A 3 39.59 -2.65 -1.14
C SER A 3 40.14 -1.86 0.04
N ASN A 4 39.73 -0.60 0.21
CA ASN A 4 40.20 0.23 1.31
C ASN A 4 39.19 1.33 1.67
N GLU A 5 39.41 1.92 2.84
CA GLU A 5 38.58 2.99 3.40
C GLU A 5 38.53 4.24 2.52
N LEU A 6 39.65 4.58 1.85
CA LEU A 6 39.70 5.72 0.94
C LEU A 6 38.69 5.57 -0.22
N GLN A 7 38.59 4.39 -0.80
CA GLN A 7 37.63 4.06 -1.85
C GLN A 7 36.18 4.06 -1.32
N CYS A 8 35.95 3.61 -0.07
CA CYS A 8 34.65 3.77 0.59
C CYS A 8 34.27 5.26 0.70
N ASN A 9 35.19 6.10 1.16
CA ASN A 9 34.95 7.53 1.36
C ASN A 9 34.67 8.26 0.05
N VAL A 10 35.39 7.93 -1.02
CA VAL A 10 35.13 8.46 -2.37
C VAL A 10 33.73 8.05 -2.85
N LEU A 11 33.34 6.79 -2.62
CA LEU A 11 32.02 6.29 -3.01
C LEU A 11 30.89 6.98 -2.24
N ILE A 12 31.00 7.08 -0.93
CA ILE A 12 30.04 7.77 -0.06
C ILE A 12 29.92 9.24 -0.48
N LYS A 13 31.05 9.95 -0.61
CA LYS A 13 31.04 11.37 -1.03
C LYS A 13 30.42 11.55 -2.41
N SER A 14 30.66 10.64 -3.36
CA SER A 14 30.03 10.66 -4.68
C SER A 14 28.52 10.42 -4.64
N PHE A 15 28.01 9.72 -3.63
CA PHE A 15 26.57 9.49 -3.46
C PHE A 15 25.91 10.70 -2.81
N TYR A 16 26.44 11.17 -1.68
CA TYR A 16 25.88 12.30 -0.92
C TYR A 16 25.99 13.67 -1.61
N SER A 17 26.94 13.84 -2.53
CA SER A 17 27.10 15.10 -3.27
C SER A 17 26.12 15.27 -4.44
N LYS A 18 25.39 14.22 -4.84
CA LYS A 18 24.44 14.28 -5.95
C LYS A 18 23.04 14.63 -5.44
N PRO A 19 22.26 15.42 -6.21
CA PRO A 19 20.87 15.66 -5.86
C PRO A 19 20.06 14.35 -5.91
N LEU A 20 18.97 14.31 -5.15
CA LEU A 20 18.03 13.19 -5.22
C LEU A 20 17.50 13.04 -6.67
N PRO A 21 17.52 11.83 -7.23
CA PRO A 21 17.13 11.61 -8.61
C PRO A 21 15.62 11.79 -8.75
N VAL A 22 15.21 12.69 -9.64
CA VAL A 22 13.80 12.93 -9.94
C VAL A 22 13.29 11.89 -10.95
N PRO A 23 12.04 11.40 -10.84
CA PRO A 23 11.42 10.47 -11.80
C PRO A 23 11.09 11.15 -13.16
N THR A 24 12.11 11.53 -13.93
CA THR A 24 11.95 12.16 -15.26
C THR A 24 12.60 11.34 -16.37
N LEU A 25 12.07 11.47 -17.61
CA LEU A 25 12.62 10.84 -18.82
C LEU A 25 14.10 11.16 -19.06
N ASN A 26 14.56 12.33 -18.57
CA ASN A 26 15.91 12.84 -18.77
C ASN A 26 16.77 12.74 -17.50
N SER A 27 16.32 12.00 -16.49
CA SER A 27 17.09 11.81 -15.25
C SER A 27 18.37 11.07 -15.58
N SER A 28 19.52 11.74 -15.37
CA SER A 28 20.84 11.10 -15.53
C SER A 28 21.05 9.94 -14.57
N GLY A 29 20.20 9.81 -13.54
CA GLY A 29 20.32 8.85 -12.47
C GLY A 29 21.52 9.15 -11.55
N ILE A 30 21.68 8.32 -10.52
CA ILE A 30 22.88 8.27 -9.70
C ILE A 30 23.79 7.19 -10.28
N SER A 31 24.90 7.60 -10.89
CA SER A 31 26.01 6.69 -11.23
C SER A 31 27.14 6.82 -10.20
N CYS A 32 27.71 5.70 -9.77
CA CYS A 32 28.96 5.71 -9.01
C CYS A 32 30.05 5.07 -9.87
N ILE A 33 31.15 5.79 -10.06
CA ILE A 33 32.31 5.34 -10.85
C ILE A 33 33.53 5.37 -9.92
N LEU A 34 34.26 4.27 -9.86
CA LEU A 34 35.51 4.13 -9.11
C LEU A 34 36.55 3.49 -10.02
N ASN A 35 37.76 4.05 -10.09
CA ASN A 35 38.86 3.57 -10.93
C ASN A 35 38.40 3.32 -12.39
N ASP A 36 37.68 4.29 -12.96
CA ASP A 36 37.10 4.24 -14.32
C ASP A 36 36.10 3.10 -14.57
N ARG A 37 35.59 2.45 -13.51
CA ARG A 37 34.54 1.43 -13.59
C ARG A 37 33.26 1.90 -12.91
N ARG A 38 32.13 1.73 -13.58
CA ARG A 38 30.80 1.99 -13.03
C ARG A 38 30.46 0.88 -12.03
N ILE A 39 30.48 1.20 -10.74
CA ILE A 39 30.12 0.26 -9.65
C ILE A 39 28.60 0.14 -9.55
N PHE A 40 27.91 1.28 -9.64
CA PHE A 40 26.48 1.37 -9.38
C PHE A 40 25.81 2.33 -10.35
N TYR A 41 24.57 2.01 -10.70
CA TYR A 41 23.70 2.93 -11.39
C TYR A 41 22.26 2.75 -10.94
N TYR A 42 21.63 3.86 -10.61
CA TYR A 42 20.23 3.91 -10.29
C TYR A 42 19.56 5.08 -11.01
N THR A 43 18.37 4.83 -11.53
CA THR A 43 17.47 5.85 -12.05
C THR A 43 16.17 5.74 -11.29
N CYS A 44 15.62 6.87 -10.84
CA CYS A 44 14.30 6.88 -10.24
C CYS A 44 13.27 6.54 -11.33
N PRO A 45 12.57 5.39 -11.25
CA PRO A 45 11.49 5.05 -12.16
C PRO A 45 10.32 6.02 -11.96
N ARG A 46 9.60 6.31 -13.05
CA ARG A 46 8.34 7.06 -12.99
C ARG A 46 7.22 6.30 -12.30
N ASP A 47 7.21 5.00 -12.49
CA ASP A 47 6.22 4.13 -11.89
C ASP A 47 6.74 3.66 -10.53
N ASN A 48 6.08 4.11 -9.46
CA ASN A 48 6.50 3.78 -8.09
C ASN A 48 6.48 2.28 -7.79
N ARG A 49 5.71 1.49 -8.54
CA ARG A 49 5.68 0.02 -8.43
C ARG A 49 7.03 -0.63 -8.80
N LEU A 50 7.89 0.11 -9.50
CA LEU A 50 9.21 -0.33 -9.92
C LEU A 50 10.34 0.07 -8.96
N ASN A 51 10.02 0.72 -7.83
CA ASN A 51 11.01 1.15 -6.84
C ASN A 51 11.46 0.05 -5.87
N HIS A 52 10.86 -1.14 -5.93
CA HIS A 52 11.14 -2.24 -5.01
C HIS A 52 11.12 -3.60 -5.73
N ASP A 53 11.32 -4.70 -5.01
CA ASP A 53 11.22 -6.08 -5.53
C ASP A 53 10.49 -7.03 -4.57
N TYR A 54 9.78 -6.46 -3.59
CA TYR A 54 9.30 -7.17 -2.40
C TYR A 54 8.22 -8.22 -2.68
N TYR A 55 7.36 -8.01 -3.66
CA TYR A 55 6.25 -8.93 -3.94
C TYR A 55 6.71 -10.31 -4.38
N SER A 56 7.87 -10.41 -5.05
CA SER A 56 8.44 -11.71 -5.40
C SER A 56 8.77 -12.53 -4.15
N THR A 57 9.25 -11.89 -3.08
CA THR A 57 9.51 -12.56 -1.80
C THR A 57 8.20 -12.94 -1.13
N LEU A 58 7.22 -12.03 -1.05
CA LEU A 58 5.91 -12.30 -0.46
C LEU A 58 5.22 -13.53 -1.10
N LEU A 59 5.13 -13.56 -2.43
CA LEU A 59 4.52 -14.68 -3.17
C LEU A 59 5.28 -16.00 -3.05
N SER A 60 6.55 -15.96 -2.63
CA SER A 60 7.34 -17.16 -2.38
C SER A 60 7.17 -17.71 -0.97
N CYS A 61 6.62 -16.90 -0.05
CA CYS A 61 6.51 -17.20 1.37
C CYS A 61 5.08 -17.49 1.81
N LEU A 62 4.09 -16.86 1.17
CA LEU A 62 2.69 -17.02 1.52
C LEU A 62 1.85 -17.51 0.35
N SER A 63 0.88 -18.37 0.64
CA SER A 63 -0.14 -18.78 -0.33
C SER A 63 -1.01 -17.60 -0.77
N PRO A 64 -1.60 -17.63 -1.99
CA PRO A 64 -2.59 -16.64 -2.43
C PRO A 64 -3.70 -16.41 -1.41
N ASN A 65 -4.21 -17.48 -0.80
CA ASN A 65 -5.28 -17.40 0.19
C ASN A 65 -4.85 -16.57 1.41
N HIS A 66 -3.67 -16.84 1.96
CA HIS A 66 -3.11 -16.11 3.09
C HIS A 66 -2.80 -14.65 2.74
N ILE A 67 -2.32 -14.35 1.54
CA ILE A 67 -2.10 -12.97 1.09
C ILE A 67 -3.42 -12.20 1.00
N VAL A 68 -4.47 -12.81 0.43
CA VAL A 68 -5.79 -12.18 0.35
C VAL A 68 -6.37 -11.97 1.74
N TYR A 69 -6.23 -12.95 2.63
CA TYR A 69 -6.68 -12.83 4.01
C TYR A 69 -5.95 -11.69 4.75
N LEU A 70 -4.62 -11.57 4.63
CA LEU A 70 -3.87 -10.46 5.24
C LEU A 70 -4.25 -9.10 4.64
N PHE A 71 -4.51 -9.05 3.34
CA PHE A 71 -5.05 -7.87 2.70
C PHE A 71 -6.41 -7.45 3.31
N GLU A 72 -7.33 -8.40 3.54
CA GLU A 72 -8.61 -8.16 4.20
C GLU A 72 -8.42 -7.65 5.65
N SER A 73 -7.52 -8.28 6.40
CA SER A 73 -7.18 -7.91 7.77
C SER A 73 -6.59 -6.51 7.88
N MET A 74 -5.73 -6.12 6.92
CA MET A 74 -5.20 -4.76 6.83
C MET A 74 -6.31 -3.75 6.58
N LEU A 75 -7.24 -4.02 5.67
CA LEU A 75 -8.37 -3.10 5.43
C LEU A 75 -9.29 -2.99 6.65
N CYS A 76 -9.40 -4.06 7.45
CA CYS A 76 -10.09 -4.03 8.74
C CYS A 76 -9.27 -3.41 9.87
N SER A 77 -8.08 -2.85 9.60
CA SER A 77 -7.19 -2.26 10.59
C SER A 77 -6.89 -3.22 11.75
N LYS A 78 -6.55 -4.47 11.45
CA LYS A 78 -6.15 -5.48 12.47
C LYS A 78 -4.69 -5.33 12.86
N ARG A 79 -4.33 -5.85 14.05
CA ARG A 79 -2.93 -6.03 14.47
C ARG A 79 -2.35 -7.27 13.79
N ILE A 80 -1.23 -7.13 13.11
CA ILE A 80 -0.58 -8.21 12.37
C ILE A 80 0.87 -8.31 12.83
N LEU A 81 1.22 -9.47 13.37
CA LEU A 81 2.56 -9.81 13.78
C LEU A 81 3.11 -10.91 12.87
N VAL A 82 4.21 -10.59 12.18
CA VAL A 82 4.80 -11.42 11.15
C VAL A 82 6.11 -11.99 11.64
N PHE A 83 6.35 -13.28 11.43
CA PHE A 83 7.52 -14.01 11.90
C PHE A 83 8.32 -14.64 10.77
N SER A 84 9.64 -14.66 10.93
CA SER A 84 10.53 -15.50 10.14
C SER A 84 11.90 -15.60 10.81
N ARG A 85 12.61 -16.70 10.57
CA ARG A 85 14.04 -16.85 10.92
C ARG A 85 14.96 -16.02 10.02
N TYR A 86 14.44 -15.50 8.91
CA TYR A 86 15.24 -14.81 7.88
C TYR A 86 14.90 -13.31 7.85
N PRO A 87 15.78 -12.42 8.37
CA PRO A 87 15.51 -10.98 8.43
C PRO A 87 15.17 -10.36 7.07
N SER A 88 15.87 -10.78 6.00
CA SER A 88 15.61 -10.26 4.66
C SER A 88 14.22 -10.65 4.14
N LYS A 89 13.76 -11.88 4.42
CA LYS A 89 12.42 -12.35 4.04
C LYS A 89 11.38 -11.54 4.79
N LEU A 90 11.57 -11.44 6.11
CA LEU A 90 10.69 -10.73 7.02
C LEU A 90 10.46 -9.27 6.61
N SER A 91 11.55 -8.49 6.47
CA SER A 91 11.43 -7.08 6.10
C SER A 91 10.77 -6.89 4.74
N LYS A 92 11.15 -7.71 3.74
CA LYS A 92 10.53 -7.63 2.41
C LYS A 92 9.05 -7.97 2.46
N CYS A 93 8.64 -9.02 3.16
CA CYS A 93 7.22 -9.39 3.26
C CYS A 93 6.40 -8.32 3.99
N CYS A 94 6.88 -7.78 5.12
CA CYS A 94 6.18 -6.68 5.82
C CYS A 94 6.04 -5.45 4.92
N LEU A 95 7.09 -5.05 4.20
CA LEU A 95 7.04 -3.93 3.25
C LEU A 95 6.12 -4.23 2.06
N ALA A 96 6.08 -5.49 1.58
CA ALA A 96 5.16 -5.87 0.52
C ALA A 96 3.70 -5.74 0.98
N LEU A 97 3.37 -6.21 2.20
CA LEU A 97 2.03 -6.11 2.77
C LEU A 97 1.54 -4.66 2.80
N SER A 98 2.35 -3.72 3.32
CA SER A 98 1.96 -2.31 3.37
C SER A 98 1.71 -1.67 2.01
N LEU A 99 2.31 -2.21 0.93
CA LEU A 99 2.13 -1.74 -0.44
C LEU A 99 0.93 -2.39 -1.15
N LEU A 100 0.42 -3.53 -0.68
CA LEU A 100 -0.73 -4.22 -1.31
C LEU A 100 -1.98 -3.34 -1.32
N ILE A 101 -2.14 -2.46 -0.34
CA ILE A 101 -3.35 -1.66 -0.15
C ILE A 101 -3.38 -0.37 -0.98
N TYR A 102 -2.41 -0.13 -1.88
CA TYR A 102 -2.48 1.00 -2.83
C TYR A 102 -3.84 1.04 -3.56
N PRO A 103 -4.57 2.17 -3.60
CA PRO A 103 -4.10 3.56 -3.40
C PRO A 103 -4.07 4.03 -1.94
N PHE A 104 -4.50 3.21 -1.00
CA PHE A 104 -4.46 3.52 0.41
C PHE A 104 -3.02 3.38 0.94
N ILE A 105 -2.76 4.09 2.03
CA ILE A 105 -1.49 4.02 2.77
C ILE A 105 -1.81 3.53 4.17
N TRP A 106 -1.01 2.61 4.69
CA TRP A 106 -1.12 2.16 6.08
C TRP A 106 -0.78 3.33 7.02
N PRO A 107 -1.74 3.87 7.79
CA PRO A 107 -1.52 5.06 8.60
C PRO A 107 -1.01 4.74 10.02
N PHE A 108 -1.00 3.47 10.40
CA PHE A 108 -0.71 3.03 11.77
C PHE A 108 0.77 2.64 11.93
N PRO A 109 1.22 2.36 13.18
CA PRO A 109 2.57 1.87 13.41
C PRO A 109 2.96 0.70 12.50
N PHE A 110 4.19 0.76 12.01
CA PHE A 110 4.76 -0.19 11.08
C PHE A 110 6.25 -0.39 11.40
N VAL A 111 6.64 -1.63 11.64
CA VAL A 111 8.04 -1.99 11.92
C VAL A 111 8.36 -3.25 11.13
N SER A 112 9.07 -3.12 10.00
CA SER A 112 9.38 -4.28 9.13
C SER A 112 10.34 -5.31 9.74
N LEU A 113 11.10 -4.92 10.75
CA LEU A 113 12.00 -5.78 11.53
C LEU A 113 12.22 -5.12 12.89
N MET A 114 11.63 -5.70 13.92
CA MET A 114 11.65 -5.18 15.28
C MET A 114 12.91 -5.67 16.00
N PRO A 115 13.67 -4.77 16.67
CA PRO A 115 14.70 -5.17 17.62
C PRO A 115 14.07 -5.95 18.78
N SER A 116 14.73 -7.00 19.25
CA SER A 116 14.23 -7.85 20.35
C SER A 116 13.89 -7.04 21.61
N SER A 117 14.63 -5.96 21.88
CA SER A 117 14.41 -5.08 23.03
C SER A 117 13.10 -4.29 23.02
N TRP A 118 12.42 -4.17 21.86
CA TRP A 118 11.17 -3.40 21.73
C TRP A 118 9.92 -4.27 21.77
N LEU A 119 10.10 -5.59 21.86
CA LEU A 119 9.03 -6.58 21.73
C LEU A 119 7.89 -6.33 22.71
N HIS A 120 8.21 -6.24 24.00
CA HIS A 120 7.22 -6.02 25.06
C HIS A 120 6.53 -4.66 24.95
N ASP A 121 7.28 -3.62 24.58
CA ASP A 121 6.75 -2.25 24.57
C ASP A 121 5.79 -1.99 23.41
N LEU A 122 5.97 -2.67 22.27
CA LEU A 122 5.21 -2.40 21.05
C LEU A 122 4.04 -3.36 20.83
N VAL A 123 4.16 -4.63 21.20
CA VAL A 123 3.13 -5.65 20.91
C VAL A 123 1.84 -5.40 21.67
N ASP A 124 1.92 -4.83 22.88
CA ASP A 124 0.77 -4.47 23.72
C ASP A 124 0.03 -3.21 23.25
N SER A 125 0.41 -2.65 22.08
CA SER A 125 -0.23 -1.45 21.57
C SER A 125 -1.73 -1.65 21.33
N PRO A 126 -2.61 -0.77 21.86
CA PRO A 126 -4.04 -0.88 21.65
C PRO A 126 -4.44 -0.49 20.22
N CYS A 127 -3.54 0.11 19.44
CA CYS A 127 -3.82 0.49 18.05
C CYS A 127 -3.45 -0.62 17.05
N PRO A 128 -4.01 -0.60 15.84
CA PRO A 128 -3.60 -1.49 14.76
C PRO A 128 -2.11 -1.35 14.45
N TYR A 129 -1.46 -2.42 14.02
CA TYR A 129 -0.06 -2.37 13.61
C TYR A 129 0.32 -3.48 12.63
N ILE A 130 1.46 -3.31 11.97
CA ILE A 130 2.15 -4.40 11.26
C ILE A 130 3.60 -4.43 11.75
N TYR A 131 3.95 -5.47 12.50
CA TYR A 131 5.29 -5.66 13.04
C TYR A 131 5.91 -6.95 12.53
N GLY A 132 7.16 -6.90 12.13
CA GLY A 132 7.99 -8.06 11.78
C GLY A 132 8.89 -8.40 12.95
N CYS A 133 8.80 -9.63 13.44
CA CYS A 133 9.56 -10.16 14.57
C CYS A 133 10.39 -11.37 14.12
N LEU A 134 11.62 -11.50 14.61
CA LEU A 134 12.40 -12.70 14.32
C LEU A 134 11.80 -13.90 15.06
N TYR A 135 11.86 -15.09 14.45
CA TYR A 135 11.26 -16.27 15.05
C TYR A 135 11.90 -16.61 16.41
N GLU A 136 13.19 -16.32 16.58
CA GLU A 136 13.94 -16.56 17.81
C GLU A 136 13.40 -15.76 19.01
N THR A 137 12.75 -14.62 18.76
CA THR A 137 12.19 -13.77 19.83
C THR A 137 10.78 -14.18 20.26
N ILE A 138 10.17 -15.18 19.64
CA ILE A 138 8.83 -15.68 20.02
C ILE A 138 8.82 -16.25 21.44
N GLY A 139 9.95 -16.82 21.91
CA GLY A 139 10.05 -17.35 23.28
C GLY A 139 9.94 -16.28 24.37
N ASP A 140 10.20 -15.01 24.02
CA ASP A 140 10.18 -13.87 24.94
C ASP A 140 8.87 -13.06 24.84
N MET A 141 7.86 -13.55 24.12
CA MET A 141 6.59 -12.82 23.95
C MET A 141 5.83 -12.66 25.28
N PRO A 142 5.18 -11.51 25.53
CA PRO A 142 4.34 -11.32 26.72
C PRO A 142 3.09 -12.22 26.67
N SER A 143 2.44 -12.45 27.82
CA SER A 143 1.23 -13.28 27.90
C SER A 143 0.02 -12.74 27.12
N THR A 144 0.08 -11.47 26.74
CA THR A 144 -0.89 -10.73 25.90
C THR A 144 -0.75 -11.02 24.40
N PHE A 145 0.26 -11.80 24.02
CA PHE A 145 0.58 -12.19 22.64
C PHE A 145 -0.64 -12.70 21.86
N ASP A 146 -1.48 -13.53 22.47
CA ASP A 146 -2.60 -14.19 21.81
C ASP A 146 -3.91 -13.36 21.84
N HIS A 147 -3.86 -12.05 22.10
CA HIS A 147 -5.04 -11.22 22.18
C HIS A 147 -5.18 -10.29 20.97
N ASP A 148 -6.26 -10.49 20.19
CA ASP A 148 -6.70 -9.60 19.12
C ASP A 148 -5.56 -9.20 18.16
N THR A 149 -4.73 -10.19 17.83
CA THR A 149 -3.58 -10.09 16.95
C THR A 149 -3.56 -11.28 16.00
N ILE A 150 -3.17 -11.04 14.75
CA ILE A 150 -3.01 -12.06 13.72
C ILE A 150 -1.54 -12.41 13.63
N HIS A 151 -1.21 -13.68 13.87
CA HIS A 151 0.15 -14.21 13.81
C HIS A 151 0.40 -14.85 12.46
N VAL A 152 1.50 -14.47 11.81
CA VAL A 152 1.84 -14.91 10.46
C VAL A 152 3.24 -15.51 10.46
N ASP A 153 3.37 -16.82 10.25
CA ASP A 153 4.67 -17.46 10.06
C ASP A 153 5.00 -17.54 8.56
N LEU A 154 5.99 -16.76 8.12
CA LEU A 154 6.44 -16.74 6.71
C LEU A 154 7.33 -17.93 6.32
N ASP A 155 7.79 -18.72 7.29
CA ASP A 155 8.60 -19.92 7.03
C ASP A 155 7.71 -21.15 6.85
N LEU A 156 6.57 -21.18 7.54
CA LEU A 156 5.60 -22.28 7.48
C LEU A 156 4.35 -21.99 6.64
N ASP A 157 4.16 -20.74 6.20
CA ASP A 157 2.94 -20.28 5.54
C ASP A 157 1.70 -20.57 6.39
N THR A 158 1.72 -20.15 7.66
CA THR A 158 0.61 -20.34 8.60
C THR A 158 0.12 -19.02 9.14
N ILE A 159 -1.20 -18.92 9.33
CA ILE A 159 -1.86 -17.80 9.97
C ILE A 159 -2.67 -18.30 11.15
N GLU A 160 -2.41 -17.73 12.33
CA GLU A 160 -3.23 -17.91 13.52
C GLU A 160 -3.93 -16.59 13.80
N ASP A 161 -5.27 -16.61 13.77
CA ASP A 161 -6.11 -15.44 13.98
C ASP A 161 -6.75 -15.51 15.35
N PHE A 162 -6.34 -14.58 16.23
CA PHE A 162 -6.92 -14.42 17.57
C PHE A 162 -7.90 -13.24 17.63
N THR A 163 -8.43 -12.80 16.50
CA THR A 163 -9.36 -11.66 16.41
C THR A 163 -10.81 -12.11 16.20
N ASP A 164 -11.75 -11.42 16.84
CA ASP A 164 -13.17 -11.66 16.62
C ASP A 164 -13.65 -10.85 15.41
N ASN A 165 -13.90 -11.56 14.30
CA ASN A 165 -14.50 -11.09 13.05
C ASN A 165 -13.62 -10.21 12.13
N ILE A 166 -13.58 -10.63 10.86
CA ILE A 166 -13.08 -9.86 9.73
C ILE A 166 -14.24 -9.64 8.76
N TYR A 167 -14.46 -8.40 8.35
CA TYR A 167 -15.35 -8.13 7.22
C TYR A 167 -14.63 -8.56 5.95
N SER A 168 -15.03 -9.70 5.39
CA SER A 168 -14.44 -10.22 4.15
C SER A 168 -14.89 -9.41 2.94
N LEU A 169 -14.03 -9.39 1.92
CA LEU A 169 -14.38 -8.90 0.60
C LEU A 169 -15.57 -9.70 0.04
N PRO A 170 -16.33 -9.12 -0.91
CA PRO A 170 -17.35 -9.88 -1.64
C PRO A 170 -16.76 -11.16 -2.24
N PHE A 171 -17.44 -12.29 -2.04
CA PHE A 171 -16.93 -13.63 -2.41
C PHE A 171 -16.32 -13.69 -3.82
N ASN A 172 -17.03 -13.19 -4.83
CA ASN A 172 -16.54 -13.20 -6.23
C ASN A 172 -15.29 -12.34 -6.42
N LEU A 173 -15.19 -11.22 -5.69
CA LEU A 173 -14.04 -10.32 -5.75
C LEU A 173 -12.83 -10.97 -5.07
N ARG A 174 -13.05 -11.57 -3.89
CA ARG A 174 -12.04 -12.34 -3.15
C ARG A 174 -11.50 -13.48 -4.00
N GLN A 175 -12.38 -14.30 -4.59
CA GLN A 175 -12.00 -15.41 -5.45
C GLN A 175 -11.24 -14.94 -6.70
N THR A 176 -11.68 -13.87 -7.34
CA THR A 176 -10.97 -13.30 -8.50
C THR A 176 -9.58 -12.83 -8.13
N PHE A 177 -9.43 -12.17 -6.97
CA PHE A 177 -8.13 -11.69 -6.49
C PHE A 177 -7.19 -12.86 -6.17
N GLU A 178 -7.68 -13.85 -5.43
CA GLU A 178 -6.95 -15.09 -5.12
C GLU A 178 -6.49 -15.81 -6.39
N SER A 179 -7.40 -16.03 -7.36
CA SER A 179 -7.05 -16.65 -8.63
C SER A 179 -6.11 -15.81 -9.50
N SER A 180 -6.11 -14.48 -9.35
CA SER A 180 -5.15 -13.61 -10.04
C SER A 180 -3.74 -13.79 -9.46
N LEU A 181 -3.63 -13.88 -8.13
CA LEU A 181 -2.36 -14.18 -7.45
C LEU A 181 -1.89 -15.62 -7.78
N GLU A 182 -2.80 -16.60 -7.76
CA GLU A 182 -2.50 -17.96 -8.21
C GLU A 182 -1.99 -17.99 -9.65
N TYR A 183 -2.59 -17.21 -10.54
CA TYR A 183 -2.11 -17.09 -11.92
C TYR A 183 -0.69 -16.51 -11.95
N ILE A 184 -0.41 -15.42 -11.21
CA ILE A 184 0.95 -14.84 -11.12
C ILE A 184 1.96 -15.87 -10.59
N ILE A 185 1.59 -16.66 -9.57
CA ILE A 185 2.43 -17.72 -8.99
C ILE A 185 2.59 -18.92 -9.94
N LYS A 186 1.51 -19.37 -10.60
CA LYS A 186 1.47 -20.57 -11.45
C LYS A 186 2.18 -20.36 -12.78
N TYR A 187 2.11 -19.15 -13.34
CA TYR A 187 2.99 -18.73 -14.44
C TYR A 187 4.43 -18.51 -13.97
N ARG A 188 4.71 -18.77 -12.68
CA ARG A 188 5.99 -18.96 -11.99
C ARG A 188 7.13 -18.31 -12.74
N LEU A 189 7.04 -16.99 -12.71
CA LEU A 189 8.05 -15.99 -13.01
C LEU A 189 9.30 -16.13 -12.11
N MET A 190 9.63 -17.30 -11.55
CA MET A 190 10.96 -17.51 -10.95
C MET A 190 12.08 -17.27 -11.99
N LYS A 191 11.75 -17.27 -13.29
CA LYS A 191 12.63 -16.90 -14.40
C LYS A 191 12.31 -15.55 -15.08
N LEU A 192 11.36 -14.77 -14.56
CA LEU A 192 10.99 -13.47 -15.14
C LEU A 192 11.33 -12.32 -14.20
N ASN A 193 11.33 -11.11 -14.76
CA ASN A 193 11.82 -9.90 -14.12
C ASN A 193 10.97 -9.50 -12.89
N SER A 194 11.59 -9.21 -11.74
CA SER A 194 10.92 -8.73 -10.51
C SER A 194 10.00 -7.52 -10.76
N ASN A 195 10.33 -6.67 -11.74
CA ASN A 195 9.50 -5.54 -12.15
C ASN A 195 8.13 -5.97 -12.70
N LEU A 196 8.08 -7.08 -13.45
CA LEU A 196 6.82 -7.62 -13.99
C LEU A 196 5.94 -8.17 -12.87
N ILE A 197 6.56 -8.86 -11.92
CA ILE A 197 5.86 -9.39 -10.74
C ILE A 197 5.23 -8.23 -9.98
N ASN A 198 5.99 -7.15 -9.75
CA ASN A 198 5.46 -6.02 -9.01
C ASN A 198 4.29 -5.34 -9.72
N ILE A 199 4.42 -5.10 -11.03
CA ILE A 199 3.31 -4.55 -11.79
C ILE A 199 2.10 -5.50 -11.66
N ALA A 200 2.25 -6.79 -11.93
CA ALA A 200 1.14 -7.74 -11.91
C ALA A 200 0.42 -7.81 -10.56
N VAL A 201 1.17 -7.85 -9.45
CA VAL A 201 0.59 -7.88 -8.11
C VAL A 201 -0.12 -6.57 -7.80
N SER A 202 0.52 -5.42 -8.06
CA SER A 202 -0.13 -4.12 -7.88
C SER A 202 -1.38 -3.97 -8.74
N GLU A 203 -1.39 -4.52 -9.96
CA GLU A 203 -2.58 -4.54 -10.84
C GLU A 203 -3.71 -5.38 -10.27
N ALA A 204 -3.39 -6.57 -9.75
CA ALA A 204 -4.37 -7.45 -9.12
C ALA A 204 -4.99 -6.80 -7.87
N CYS A 205 -4.18 -6.16 -7.02
CA CYS A 205 -4.64 -5.41 -5.86
C CYS A 205 -5.49 -4.19 -6.25
N LEU A 206 -4.98 -3.35 -7.17
CA LEU A 206 -5.65 -2.13 -7.60
C LEU A 206 -7.04 -2.40 -8.19
N ARG A 207 -7.20 -3.54 -8.85
CA ARG A 207 -8.49 -3.98 -9.36
C ARG A 207 -9.54 -4.15 -8.27
N VAL A 208 -9.17 -4.66 -7.09
CA VAL A 208 -10.10 -4.83 -5.96
C VAL A 208 -10.71 -3.48 -5.62
N PHE A 209 -9.87 -2.46 -5.45
CA PHE A 209 -10.33 -1.10 -5.17
C PHE A 209 -11.05 -0.46 -6.35
N THR A 210 -10.64 -0.76 -7.58
CA THR A 210 -11.33 -0.27 -8.78
C THR A 210 -12.77 -0.77 -8.81
N GLU A 211 -13.02 -2.05 -8.51
CA GLU A 211 -14.39 -2.59 -8.47
C GLU A 211 -15.21 -2.07 -7.29
N LEU A 212 -14.59 -1.82 -6.13
CA LEU A 212 -15.28 -1.30 -4.95
C LEU A 212 -15.59 0.21 -5.06
N PHE A 213 -14.71 0.99 -5.69
CA PHE A 213 -14.71 2.44 -5.65
C PHE A 213 -14.87 3.12 -7.01
N TYR A 214 -15.27 2.41 -8.08
CA TYR A 214 -15.44 3.04 -9.41
C TYR A 214 -16.43 4.22 -9.44
N ARG A 215 -17.38 4.28 -8.49
CA ARG A 215 -18.31 5.42 -8.35
C ARG A 215 -17.82 6.52 -7.42
N LEU A 216 -16.69 6.33 -6.72
CA LEU A 216 -16.16 7.29 -5.75
C LEU A 216 -16.16 8.75 -6.28
N PRO A 217 -15.71 9.04 -7.52
CA PRO A 217 -15.66 10.42 -8.01
C PRO A 217 -17.02 11.12 -8.10
N ASP A 218 -18.14 10.38 -8.18
CA ASP A 218 -19.48 10.95 -8.25
C ASP A 218 -20.02 11.39 -6.88
N TYR A 219 -19.35 10.98 -5.80
CA TYR A 219 -19.80 11.20 -4.41
C TYR A 219 -18.80 12.03 -3.58
N VAL A 220 -17.64 12.36 -4.13
CA VAL A 220 -16.71 13.33 -3.54
C VAL A 220 -17.14 14.73 -3.98
N LYS A 221 -17.33 15.68 -3.05
CA LYS A 221 -17.69 17.05 -3.42
C LYS A 221 -16.49 17.80 -4.01
N ASN A 222 -16.69 18.50 -5.12
CA ASN A 222 -15.67 19.36 -5.73
C ASN A 222 -15.49 20.64 -4.90
N LYS A 223 -14.27 20.91 -4.44
CA LYS A 223 -13.89 22.10 -3.62
C LYS A 223 -14.08 23.44 -4.32
N ASN A 224 -14.34 23.47 -5.64
CA ASN A 224 -14.56 24.72 -6.40
C ASN A 224 -15.77 25.56 -5.96
N ILE A 225 -16.58 25.09 -4.99
CA ILE A 225 -17.73 25.82 -4.45
C ILE A 225 -17.45 26.43 -3.05
N LEU A 226 -16.36 26.03 -2.36
CA LEU A 226 -16.13 26.38 -0.94
C LEU A 226 -14.91 27.28 -0.66
N ILE A 227 -14.18 27.75 -1.68
CA ILE A 227 -13.03 28.67 -1.51
C ILE A 227 -13.46 30.11 -1.16
N LYS A 228 -14.41 30.29 -0.22
CA LYS A 228 -14.75 31.62 0.28
C LYS A 228 -14.82 31.80 1.79
N THR A 229 -14.59 30.77 2.60
CA THR A 229 -14.60 31.00 4.06
C THR A 229 -13.58 30.14 4.79
N ASN A 230 -12.58 30.84 5.32
CA ASN A 230 -11.76 30.57 6.51
C ASN A 230 -10.56 29.61 6.39
N ASP A 231 -9.42 30.15 6.80
CA ASP A 231 -8.07 29.57 6.80
C ASP A 231 -7.82 28.48 7.89
N ASP A 232 -8.86 28.02 8.59
CA ASP A 232 -8.74 27.01 9.66
C ASP A 232 -9.32 25.64 9.24
N GLN A 233 -8.80 25.07 8.15
CA GLN A 233 -9.23 23.74 7.69
C GLN A 233 -8.51 22.60 8.45
N PHE A 234 -9.08 22.16 9.58
CA PHE A 234 -8.70 20.89 10.23
C PHE A 234 -8.90 19.67 9.28
N SER A 235 -7.99 18.70 9.33
CA SER A 235 -8.00 17.45 8.53
C SER A 235 -9.14 16.51 8.98
N ILE A 236 -9.77 15.74 8.08
CA ILE A 236 -10.78 14.72 8.45
C ILE A 236 -10.18 13.70 9.44
N CYS A 237 -8.89 13.36 9.28
CA CYS A 237 -8.15 12.52 10.22
C CYS A 237 -8.05 13.10 11.65
N SER A 238 -8.03 14.42 11.81
CA SER A 238 -7.94 15.05 13.14
C SER A 238 -9.19 14.78 13.97
N ASN A 239 -10.34 14.66 13.31
CA ASN A 239 -11.60 14.36 13.97
C ASN A 239 -11.70 12.89 14.41
N TYR A 240 -11.08 11.95 13.69
CA TYR A 240 -11.12 10.53 14.05
C TYR A 240 -10.56 10.26 15.46
N PHE A 241 -9.42 10.89 15.80
CA PHE A 241 -8.81 10.72 17.12
C PHE A 241 -9.66 11.38 18.23
N GLN A 242 -10.36 12.46 17.95
CA GLN A 242 -11.30 13.07 18.92
C GLN A 242 -12.50 12.17 19.24
N TYR A 243 -12.95 11.34 18.30
CA TYR A 243 -14.11 10.46 18.49
C TYR A 243 -13.77 9.08 19.05
N HIS A 244 -12.56 8.59 18.80
CA HIS A 244 -12.15 7.23 19.19
C HIS A 244 -11.17 7.19 20.37
N ASP A 245 -10.65 8.33 20.83
CA ASP A 245 -9.83 8.39 22.04
C ASP A 245 -10.71 8.76 23.26
N SER A 246 -11.01 7.78 24.10
CA SER A 246 -11.78 7.97 25.34
C SER A 246 -10.93 8.49 26.51
N GLY A 247 -9.76 9.10 26.27
CA GLY A 247 -8.78 9.29 27.35
C GLY A 247 -7.86 10.51 27.33
N ILE A 248 -7.69 11.24 26.23
CA ILE A 248 -6.77 12.39 26.21
C ILE A 248 -7.48 13.63 25.66
N ASP A 249 -7.87 14.50 26.58
CA ASP A 249 -8.43 15.81 26.27
C ASP A 249 -7.33 16.75 25.78
N LEU A 250 -7.10 16.76 24.47
CA LEU A 250 -6.13 17.62 23.79
C LEU A 250 -6.47 19.12 23.88
N GLN A 251 -7.68 19.49 24.35
CA GLN A 251 -8.01 20.89 24.62
C GLN A 251 -7.19 21.44 25.79
N SER A 252 -6.86 20.61 26.78
CA SER A 252 -6.09 21.01 27.97
C SER A 252 -4.65 21.46 27.69
N LEU A 253 -4.10 21.15 26.51
CA LEU A 253 -2.76 21.57 26.09
C LEU A 253 -2.73 22.89 25.31
N VAL A 254 -3.91 23.44 24.95
CA VAL A 254 -4.01 24.66 24.13
C VAL A 254 -4.69 25.81 24.88
N SER A 255 -5.43 25.56 25.95
CA SER A 255 -6.10 26.60 26.74
C SER A 255 -5.46 26.80 28.12
N ALA A 256 -4.27 27.39 28.14
CA ALA A 256 -3.99 28.39 29.17
C ALA A 256 -4.56 29.72 28.66
N ASP A 257 -5.52 30.26 29.41
CA ASP A 257 -6.27 31.50 29.16
C ASP A 257 -7.51 31.36 28.28
N SER A 258 -8.64 30.99 28.90
CA SER A 258 -9.82 31.87 28.97
C SER A 258 -11.01 31.16 29.64
N GLU A 259 -11.82 31.96 30.32
CA GLU A 259 -12.81 31.55 31.31
C GLU A 259 -14.07 30.89 30.72
N GLN A 260 -14.71 30.12 31.60
CA GLN A 260 -15.99 29.43 31.49
C GLN A 260 -17.08 30.19 30.70
N THR A 261 -17.74 29.50 29.76
CA THR A 261 -19.21 29.52 29.65
C THR A 261 -19.72 28.24 29.01
N THR A 262 -20.59 27.56 29.76
CA THR A 262 -21.33 26.35 29.39
C THR A 262 -22.38 26.63 28.31
N THR A 263 -22.41 25.86 27.21
CA THR A 263 -23.66 25.52 26.48
C THR A 263 -23.49 24.25 25.63
N ASN A 264 -24.43 23.31 25.82
CA ASN A 264 -24.60 22.06 25.08
C ASN A 264 -24.85 22.27 23.58
N HIS A 265 -23.80 22.32 22.74
CA HIS A 265 -23.96 22.45 21.27
C HIS A 265 -23.05 21.56 20.39
N GLU A 266 -22.18 20.72 20.96
CA GLU A 266 -21.09 20.09 20.17
C GLU A 266 -21.48 18.82 19.37
N ASP A 267 -22.60 18.14 19.69
CA ASP A 267 -22.92 16.85 19.05
C ASP A 267 -23.50 16.93 17.61
N LYS A 268 -23.92 18.12 17.14
CA LYS A 268 -24.62 18.26 15.84
C LYS A 268 -23.83 18.90 14.71
N GLN A 269 -22.68 19.52 14.99
CA GLN A 269 -21.93 20.24 13.96
C GLN A 269 -20.95 19.33 13.20
N ASP A 270 -20.37 18.32 13.84
CA ASP A 270 -19.20 17.65 13.28
C ASP A 270 -19.47 16.30 12.58
N LYS A 271 -20.61 15.64 12.86
CA LYS A 271 -21.15 14.61 11.94
C LYS A 271 -21.46 15.17 10.55
N ASN A 272 -21.69 16.49 10.44
CA ASN A 272 -21.94 17.13 9.16
C ASN A 272 -20.69 17.20 8.30
N ARG A 273 -19.48 17.31 8.86
CA ARG A 273 -18.27 17.61 8.08
C ARG A 273 -17.80 16.45 7.19
N ILE A 274 -17.92 15.22 7.70
CA ILE A 274 -17.64 14.00 6.93
C ILE A 274 -18.61 13.88 5.76
N ASP A 275 -19.92 14.04 6.00
CA ASP A 275 -20.96 14.05 4.95
C ASP A 275 -20.88 15.31 4.05
N ASP A 276 -20.20 16.36 4.53
CA ASP A 276 -19.94 17.58 3.76
C ASP A 276 -18.91 17.35 2.65
N ASP A 277 -17.97 16.42 2.83
CA ASP A 277 -16.87 16.18 1.90
C ASP A 277 -17.08 14.93 1.01
N PHE A 278 -17.74 13.89 1.55
CA PHE A 278 -18.09 12.67 0.83
C PHE A 278 -19.51 12.22 1.20
N HIS A 279 -20.37 11.97 0.21
CA HIS A 279 -21.76 11.57 0.48
C HIS A 279 -21.88 10.04 0.70
N PHE A 280 -21.66 9.61 1.94
CA PHE A 280 -21.55 8.20 2.36
C PHE A 280 -22.80 7.38 2.02
N GLU A 281 -23.96 7.86 2.44
CA GLU A 281 -25.23 7.15 2.27
C GLU A 281 -25.59 7.01 0.78
N GLY A 282 -25.36 8.05 -0.01
CA GLY A 282 -25.55 7.98 -1.46
C GLY A 282 -24.60 6.99 -2.13
N PHE A 283 -23.33 6.98 -1.72
CA PHE A 283 -22.35 6.04 -2.25
C PHE A 283 -22.74 4.60 -1.93
N LEU A 284 -23.09 4.28 -0.68
CA LEU A 284 -23.47 2.92 -0.29
C LEU A 284 -24.74 2.42 -1.00
N ARG A 285 -25.72 3.30 -1.26
CA ARG A 285 -26.99 2.93 -1.92
C ARG A 285 -26.83 2.42 -3.35
N VAL A 286 -25.78 2.87 -4.05
CA VAL A 286 -25.55 2.48 -5.45
C VAL A 286 -24.60 1.29 -5.61
N GLN A 287 -24.05 0.80 -4.50
CA GLN A 287 -23.12 -0.32 -4.51
C GLN A 287 -23.86 -1.66 -4.57
N PRO A 288 -23.24 -2.71 -5.15
CA PRO A 288 -23.80 -4.06 -5.08
C PRO A 288 -24.01 -4.49 -3.62
N THR A 289 -25.13 -5.15 -3.31
CA THR A 289 -25.47 -5.59 -1.95
C THR A 289 -24.37 -6.43 -1.30
N SER A 290 -23.65 -7.23 -2.10
CA SER A 290 -22.51 -8.04 -1.66
C SER A 290 -21.33 -7.23 -1.14
N SER A 291 -21.21 -5.96 -1.56
CA SER A 291 -20.11 -5.04 -1.17
C SER A 291 -20.48 -4.13 -0.01
N VAL A 292 -21.77 -3.90 0.23
CA VAL A 292 -22.25 -2.95 1.25
C VAL A 292 -21.76 -3.31 2.65
N SER A 293 -21.76 -4.60 3.03
CA SER A 293 -21.33 -5.02 4.38
C SER A 293 -19.86 -4.67 4.63
N PHE A 294 -18.98 -4.97 3.67
CA PHE A 294 -17.57 -4.64 3.73
C PHE A 294 -17.36 -3.12 3.76
N LEU A 295 -17.98 -2.40 2.82
CA LEU A 295 -17.82 -0.96 2.67
C LEU A 295 -18.29 -0.19 3.92
N LYS A 296 -19.36 -0.62 4.58
CA LYS A 296 -19.84 0.00 5.83
C LYS A 296 -18.77 -0.01 6.93
N GLY A 297 -18.02 -1.10 7.07
CA GLY A 297 -16.92 -1.18 8.03
C GLY A 297 -15.71 -0.36 7.58
N PHE A 298 -15.31 -0.53 6.32
CA PHE A 298 -14.06 0.05 5.80
C PHE A 298 -14.09 1.58 5.69
N ILE A 299 -15.18 2.16 5.21
CA ILE A 299 -15.29 3.58 4.89
C ILE A 299 -15.23 4.49 6.14
N HIS A 300 -15.56 3.97 7.32
CA HIS A 300 -15.41 4.70 8.57
C HIS A 300 -14.01 4.54 9.19
N GLY A 301 -13.15 3.69 8.62
CA GLY A 301 -11.81 3.43 9.10
C GLY A 301 -10.82 4.52 8.71
N MET A 302 -9.77 4.69 9.52
CA MET A 302 -8.71 5.67 9.29
C MET A 302 -8.02 5.57 7.94
N ILE A 303 -7.87 4.35 7.42
CA ILE A 303 -7.27 4.10 6.12
C ILE A 303 -8.05 4.85 5.02
N PHE A 304 -9.37 4.76 5.04
CA PHE A 304 -10.22 5.43 4.05
C PHE A 304 -10.32 6.94 4.29
N LEU A 305 -10.45 7.37 5.55
CA LEU A 305 -10.53 8.79 5.89
C LEU A 305 -9.25 9.54 5.50
N LYS A 306 -8.07 8.94 5.77
CA LYS A 306 -6.79 9.49 5.33
C LYS A 306 -6.71 9.58 3.81
N PHE A 307 -7.15 8.53 3.13
CA PHE A 307 -7.19 8.54 1.66
C PHE A 307 -8.09 9.64 1.12
N LEU A 308 -9.28 9.86 1.70
CA LEU A 308 -10.18 10.94 1.30
C LEU A 308 -9.53 12.32 1.46
N ASP A 309 -8.91 12.58 2.62
CA ASP A 309 -8.16 13.81 2.90
C ASP A 309 -7.09 14.06 1.82
N ASP A 310 -6.29 13.04 1.51
CA ASP A 310 -5.22 13.12 0.53
C ASP A 310 -5.77 13.26 -0.91
N TYR A 311 -6.83 12.52 -1.25
CA TYR A 311 -7.49 12.52 -2.56
C TYR A 311 -8.16 13.87 -2.88
N GLN A 312 -8.66 14.58 -1.87
CA GLN A 312 -9.26 15.90 -2.03
C GLN A 312 -8.26 17.07 -2.02
N ARG A 313 -7.00 16.83 -1.61
CA ARG A 313 -5.94 17.85 -1.64
C ARG A 313 -5.19 17.90 -2.96
N THR A 314 -5.32 16.89 -3.81
CA THR A 314 -4.55 16.77 -5.07
C THR A 314 -4.93 17.74 -6.19
N ASP A 315 -5.89 18.65 -5.99
CA ASP A 315 -6.22 19.70 -6.98
C ASP A 315 -5.19 20.85 -7.03
N ASP A 316 -4.38 21.07 -5.99
CA ASP A 316 -3.56 22.30 -5.88
C ASP A 316 -2.05 22.14 -6.22
N SER A 317 -1.46 20.94 -6.16
CA SER A 317 -0.11 20.69 -6.71
C SER A 317 0.26 19.20 -6.62
N ASN A 318 0.78 18.64 -7.72
CA ASN A 318 1.25 17.25 -7.92
C ASN A 318 0.16 16.16 -8.11
N THR A 319 -0.28 16.05 -9.36
CA THR A 319 -1.20 15.07 -9.94
C THR A 319 -0.72 13.59 -9.97
N GLU A 320 0.41 13.22 -9.37
CA GLU A 320 1.02 11.89 -9.61
C GLU A 320 0.57 10.78 -8.65
N SER A 321 0.31 11.07 -7.36
CA SER A 321 0.12 10.04 -6.32
C SER A 321 -1.08 9.10 -6.54
N PHE A 322 -2.21 9.65 -7.00
CA PHE A 322 -3.42 8.87 -7.31
C PHE A 322 -3.65 8.65 -8.80
N SER A 323 -2.72 9.11 -9.66
CA SER A 323 -2.90 9.11 -11.12
C SER A 323 -3.32 7.76 -11.68
N LEU A 324 -2.64 6.69 -11.25
CA LEU A 324 -2.92 5.33 -11.69
C LEU A 324 -4.29 4.85 -11.20
N PHE A 325 -4.63 5.06 -9.93
CA PHE A 325 -5.96 4.68 -9.41
C PHE A 325 -7.08 5.44 -10.12
N SER A 326 -6.98 6.77 -10.24
CA SER A 326 -7.95 7.60 -10.95
C SER A 326 -8.09 7.20 -12.42
N GLN A 327 -6.98 6.86 -13.09
CA GLN A 327 -7.02 6.31 -14.44
C GLN A 327 -7.84 5.02 -14.49
N ARG A 328 -7.66 4.09 -13.55
CA ARG A 328 -8.40 2.83 -13.53
C ARG A 328 -9.87 2.97 -13.17
N LEU A 329 -10.22 3.91 -12.31
CA LEU A 329 -11.61 4.26 -12.08
C LEU A 329 -12.27 4.74 -13.37
N ASN A 330 -11.61 5.65 -14.10
CA ASN A 330 -12.12 6.19 -15.35
C ASN A 330 -12.27 5.09 -16.43
N GLU A 331 -11.26 4.24 -16.60
CA GLU A 331 -11.34 3.08 -17.51
C GLU A 331 -12.53 2.18 -17.14
N ARG A 332 -12.71 1.87 -15.85
CA ARG A 332 -13.81 1.02 -15.37
C ARG A 332 -15.20 1.64 -15.59
N ARG A 333 -15.32 2.96 -15.49
CA ARG A 333 -16.56 3.70 -15.73
C ARG A 333 -16.92 3.80 -17.22
N GLN A 334 -15.93 3.72 -18.11
CA GLN A 334 -16.11 3.78 -19.56
C GLN A 334 -16.36 2.41 -20.20
N MET A 335 -16.23 1.32 -19.44
CA MET A 335 -16.47 -0.03 -19.95
C MET A 335 -17.91 -0.24 -20.39
N THR A 336 -18.06 -0.89 -21.55
CA THR A 336 -19.36 -1.28 -22.11
C THR A 336 -19.93 -2.50 -21.40
N PHE A 337 -21.20 -2.83 -21.68
CA PHE A 337 -21.82 -4.06 -21.20
C PHE A 337 -21.05 -5.30 -21.65
N ASP A 338 -20.62 -5.32 -22.92
CA ASP A 338 -19.84 -6.43 -23.49
C ASP A 338 -18.51 -6.59 -22.77
N ASP A 339 -17.82 -5.48 -22.47
CA ASP A 339 -16.60 -5.52 -21.67
C ASP A 339 -16.88 -6.20 -20.33
N LEU A 340 -17.89 -5.73 -19.60
CA LEU A 340 -18.23 -6.21 -18.25
C LEU A 340 -18.75 -7.65 -18.21
N SER A 341 -19.20 -8.19 -19.35
CA SER A 341 -19.58 -9.59 -19.48
C SER A 341 -18.37 -10.54 -19.48
N ILE A 342 -17.18 -10.03 -19.82
CA ILE A 342 -15.95 -10.83 -19.81
C ILE A 342 -15.60 -11.19 -18.38
N ASN A 343 -15.34 -12.49 -18.15
CA ASN A 343 -14.93 -12.99 -16.85
C ASN A 343 -13.76 -12.13 -16.30
N PRO A 344 -13.87 -11.63 -15.06
CA PRO A 344 -12.85 -10.78 -14.48
C PRO A 344 -11.44 -11.35 -14.58
N LEU A 345 -11.23 -12.60 -14.19
CA LEU A 345 -9.93 -13.26 -14.24
C LEU A 345 -9.40 -13.32 -15.68
N MET A 346 -10.24 -13.67 -16.65
CA MET A 346 -9.84 -13.70 -18.08
C MET A 346 -9.34 -12.34 -18.56
N ARG A 347 -10.00 -11.24 -18.18
CA ARG A 347 -9.53 -9.89 -18.53
C ARG A 347 -8.16 -9.59 -17.92
N PHE A 348 -7.95 -9.95 -16.65
CA PHE A 348 -6.65 -9.77 -16.00
C PHE A 348 -5.54 -10.54 -16.73
N GLN A 349 -5.80 -11.80 -17.10
CA GLN A 349 -4.85 -12.63 -17.84
C GLN A 349 -4.51 -12.02 -19.21
N GLN A 350 -5.52 -11.57 -19.97
CA GLN A 350 -5.32 -10.93 -21.28
C GLN A 350 -4.48 -9.65 -21.17
N THR A 351 -4.78 -8.77 -20.21
CA THR A 351 -4.00 -7.54 -19.98
C THR A 351 -2.55 -7.88 -19.62
N PHE A 352 -2.35 -8.88 -18.77
CA PHE A 352 -1.02 -9.29 -18.36
C PHE A 352 -0.21 -9.90 -19.53
N ASP A 353 -0.82 -10.78 -20.32
CA ASP A 353 -0.19 -11.38 -21.50
C ASP A 353 0.22 -10.32 -22.54
N LEU A 354 -0.59 -9.28 -22.71
CA LEU A 354 -0.24 -8.13 -23.57
C LEU A 354 0.95 -7.35 -23.02
N LEU A 355 0.99 -7.09 -21.71
CA LEU A 355 2.10 -6.39 -21.05
C LEU A 355 3.41 -7.16 -21.18
N VAL A 356 3.39 -8.48 -20.99
CA VAL A 356 4.54 -9.35 -21.19
C VAL A 356 5.02 -9.31 -22.64
N LYS A 357 4.11 -9.34 -23.62
CA LYS A 357 4.44 -9.23 -25.05
C LYS A 357 5.10 -7.89 -25.38
N GLN A 358 4.56 -6.78 -24.88
CA GLN A 358 5.11 -5.44 -25.12
C GLN A 358 6.52 -5.30 -24.57
N ILE A 359 6.76 -5.76 -23.34
CA ILE A 359 8.09 -5.72 -22.71
C ILE A 359 9.10 -6.57 -23.49
N ASN A 360 8.68 -7.74 -23.98
CA ASN A 360 9.50 -8.59 -24.83
C ASN A 360 9.77 -8.02 -26.23
N GLN A 361 8.94 -7.10 -26.72
CA GLN A 361 9.17 -6.39 -27.98
C GLN A 361 10.13 -5.20 -27.79
N VAL A 362 9.98 -4.44 -26.72
CA VAL A 362 10.87 -3.32 -26.35
C VAL A 362 12.30 -3.80 -26.08
N SER A 363 12.46 -4.96 -25.42
CA SER A 363 13.78 -5.58 -25.21
C SER A 363 14.48 -6.02 -26.51
N LYS A 364 13.72 -6.25 -27.60
CA LYS A 364 14.25 -6.56 -28.94
C LYS A 364 14.58 -5.31 -29.76
N GLN A 365 13.91 -4.18 -29.50
CA GLN A 365 14.10 -2.91 -30.23
C GLN A 365 15.19 -2.01 -29.64
N THR A 366 15.65 -2.29 -28.40
CA THR A 366 16.78 -1.57 -27.80
C THR A 366 18.11 -2.08 -28.36
N ASN A 367 18.78 -1.19 -29.11
CA ASN A 367 20.16 -1.25 -29.66
C ASN A 367 20.92 -2.60 -29.49
N PRO A 368 21.29 -3.32 -30.57
CA PRO A 368 21.86 -4.68 -30.51
C PRO A 368 23.13 -4.81 -29.65
N SER A 369 23.85 -3.72 -29.41
CA SER A 369 25.03 -3.65 -28.55
C SER A 369 24.71 -3.69 -27.04
N ILE A 370 23.57 -3.13 -26.62
CA ILE A 370 23.08 -3.12 -25.23
C ILE A 370 22.26 -4.39 -24.96
N SER A 371 21.50 -4.84 -25.96
CA SER A 371 20.78 -6.13 -25.94
C SER A 371 21.71 -7.32 -25.68
N LYS A 372 22.94 -7.31 -26.23
CA LYS A 372 23.95 -8.36 -25.95
C LYS A 372 24.43 -8.38 -24.51
N TYR A 373 24.57 -7.21 -23.86
CA TYR A 373 25.01 -7.13 -22.46
C TYR A 373 23.90 -7.56 -21.49
N LEU A 374 22.66 -7.14 -21.76
CA LEU A 374 21.49 -7.55 -20.97
C LEU A 374 21.14 -9.04 -21.20
N LYS A 375 21.22 -9.55 -22.43
CA LYS A 375 21.07 -11.01 -22.69
C LYS A 375 22.09 -11.85 -21.94
N LYS A 376 23.35 -11.40 -21.86
CA LYS A 376 24.40 -12.12 -21.12
C LYS A 376 24.14 -12.17 -19.61
N ILE A 377 23.42 -11.18 -19.07
CA ILE A 377 23.00 -11.14 -17.66
C ILE A 377 21.76 -12.03 -17.45
N PHE A 378 20.83 -12.09 -18.42
CA PHE A 378 19.64 -12.94 -18.35
C PHE A 378 19.92 -14.44 -18.63
N GLU A 379 21.01 -14.78 -19.32
CA GLU A 379 21.40 -16.17 -19.62
C GLU A 379 22.37 -16.78 -18.58
N GLN A 380 22.79 -16.05 -17.54
CA GLN A 380 23.74 -16.52 -16.52
C GLN A 380 23.19 -16.63 -15.09
N ASN A 381 21.89 -16.73 -14.88
CA ASN A 381 21.31 -17.22 -13.62
C ASN A 381 20.34 -18.37 -13.87
#